data_AF-A0A4Z1I5B2-F1
#
_entry.id   AF-A0A4Z1I5B2-F1
#
_cell.length_a   1.000
_cell.length_b   1.000
_cell.length_c   1.000
_cell.angle_alpha   90.00
_cell.angle_beta   90.00
_cell.angle_gamma   90.00
#
_symmetry.space_group_name_H-M   'P 1'
#
loop_
_entity.id
_entity.type
_entity.pdbx_description
1 polymer ?
#
loop_
_entity_poly.entity_id
_entity_poly.type
_entity_poly.pdbx_seq_one_letter_code
_entity_poly.pdbx_strand_id
1 'polypeptide(L)'
;MPLSTIHSAPALDSFTPLVEHQTQTPSTFYDAIPVLHYHAKGARAAASGDYIKELPFFAEGPAQNSEAAVVETVDVYISTD
;
A
#
# COMPACT_ATOMS: atom_id res chain seq x y z
N MET A 1 14.60 -0.16 2.12
CA MET A 1 13.48 0.76 1.86
C MET A 1 13.00 1.31 3.20
N PRO A 2 13.23 2.59 3.52
CA PRO A 2 12.65 3.22 4.69
C PRO A 2 11.13 3.39 4.51
N LEU A 3 10.38 3.45 5.62
CA LEU A 3 8.95 3.79 5.59
C LEU A 3 8.78 5.21 5.04
N SER A 4 7.85 5.39 4.11
CA SER A 4 7.51 6.69 3.54
C SER A 4 6.00 6.90 3.56
N THR A 5 5.59 8.16 3.68
CA THR A 5 4.19 8.58 3.62
C THR A 5 3.98 9.36 2.33
N ILE A 6 2.96 8.98 1.57
CA ILE A 6 2.49 9.69 0.39
C ILE A 6 1.10 10.27 0.68
N HIS A 7 0.81 11.44 0.14
CA HIS A 7 -0.44 12.19 0.43
C HIS A 7 -1.54 11.98 -0.62
N SER A 8 -1.27 11.13 -1.62
CA SER A 8 -2.20 10.81 -2.70
C SER A 8 -2.05 9.35 -3.07
N ALA A 9 -3.17 8.68 -3.31
CA ALA A 9 -3.16 7.32 -3.84
C ALA A 9 -2.39 7.29 -5.18
N PRO A 10 -1.53 6.29 -5.42
CA PRO A 10 -0.91 6.08 -6.72
C PRO A 10 -1.96 5.91 -7.81
N ALA A 11 -1.70 6.47 -8.98
CA ALA A 11 -2.57 6.29 -10.13
C ALA A 11 -2.36 4.88 -10.70
N LEU A 12 -3.44 4.17 -11.09
CA LEU A 12 -3.30 2.78 -11.56
C LEU A 12 -2.52 2.66 -12.87
N ASP A 13 -2.50 3.72 -13.67
CA ASP A 13 -1.71 3.85 -14.90
C ASP A 13 -0.22 4.14 -14.64
N SER A 14 0.18 4.40 -13.39
CA SER A 14 1.59 4.49 -13.01
C SER A 14 2.24 3.12 -12.78
N PHE A 15 1.53 2.03 -13.08
CA PHE A 15 2.03 0.66 -12.93
C PHE A 15 1.87 -0.15 -14.21
N THR A 16 2.77 -1.09 -14.43
CA THR A 16 2.58 -2.15 -15.41
C THR A 16 1.76 -3.29 -14.80
N PRO A 17 0.63 -3.71 -15.41
CA PRO A 17 -0.11 -4.89 -14.97
C PRO A 17 0.76 -6.14 -15.02
N LEU A 18 0.64 -7.01 -14.00
CA LEU A 18 1.42 -8.26 -13.93
C LEU A 18 1.30 -9.12 -15.21
N VAL A 19 0.10 -9.20 -15.80
CA VAL A 19 -0.14 -9.96 -17.03
C VAL A 19 0.67 -9.41 -18.20
N GLU A 20 0.76 -8.09 -18.32
CA GLU A 20 1.53 -7.43 -19.38
C GLU A 20 3.03 -7.69 -19.17
N HIS A 21 3.51 -7.47 -17.95
CA HIS A 21 4.91 -7.73 -17.59
C HIS A 21 5.32 -9.20 -17.83
N GLN A 22 4.45 -10.17 -17.55
CA GLN A 22 4.74 -11.60 -17.77
C GLN A 22 4.66 -12.05 -19.22
N THR A 23 3.99 -11.28 -20.10
CA THR A 23 3.84 -11.62 -21.52
C THR A 23 4.98 -11.05 -22.37
N GLN A 24 5.60 -9.97 -21.90
CA GLN A 24 6.65 -9.27 -22.64
C GLN A 24 8.03 -9.78 -22.24
N THR A 25 8.91 -9.99 -23.22
CA THR A 25 10.34 -10.08 -22.93
C THR A 25 10.85 -8.65 -22.72
N PRO A 26 11.36 -8.28 -21.53
CA PRO A 26 11.82 -6.93 -21.30
C PRO A 26 12.97 -6.61 -22.25
N SER A 27 12.89 -5.48 -22.95
CA SER A 27 14.01 -4.96 -23.76
C SER A 27 15.12 -4.36 -22.88
N THR A 28 14.77 -3.98 -21.65
CA THR A 28 15.65 -3.42 -20.63
C THR A 28 15.11 -3.77 -19.24
N PHE A 29 16.01 -3.92 -18.26
CA PHE A 29 15.67 -4.13 -16.84
C PHE A 29 15.80 -2.85 -16.00
N TYR A 30 16.20 -1.73 -16.61
CA TYR A 30 16.44 -0.44 -15.96
C TYR A 30 15.33 0.54 -16.35
N ASP A 31 14.99 1.45 -15.43
CA ASP A 31 13.94 2.47 -15.59
C ASP A 31 12.55 1.90 -15.92
N ALA A 32 12.27 0.68 -15.48
CA ALA A 32 10.99 0.04 -15.69
C ALA A 32 9.92 0.69 -14.81
N ILE A 33 8.70 0.76 -15.35
CA ILE A 33 7.52 1.16 -14.58
C ILE A 33 7.27 0.05 -13.53
N PRO A 34 6.99 0.39 -12.26
CA PRO A 34 6.74 -0.60 -11.22
C PRO A 34 5.63 -1.57 -11.61
N VAL A 35 5.80 -2.85 -11.28
CA VAL A 35 4.83 -3.89 -11.64
C VAL A 35 3.78 -4.00 -10.55
N LEU A 36 2.50 -3.84 -10.89
CA LEU A 36 1.39 -4.02 -9.94
C LEU A 36 1.02 -5.51 -9.84
N HIS A 37 1.29 -6.10 -8.68
CA HIS A 37 0.95 -7.50 -8.39
C HIS A 37 -0.46 -7.65 -7.83
N TYR A 38 -0.89 -6.71 -6.98
CA TYR A 38 -2.17 -6.79 -6.32
C TYR A 38 -2.71 -5.40 -6.00
N HIS A 39 -4.01 -5.22 -6.21
CA HIS A 39 -4.73 -4.03 -5.80
C HIS A 39 -6.08 -4.45 -5.21
N ALA A 40 -6.35 -4.06 -3.98
CA ALA A 40 -7.61 -4.29 -3.31
C ALA A 40 -8.17 -3.00 -2.75
N LYS A 41 -9.43 -2.72 -3.11
CA LYS A 41 -10.19 -1.63 -2.52
C LYS A 41 -10.96 -2.13 -1.31
N GLY A 42 -10.97 -1.32 -0.26
CA GLY A 42 -11.72 -1.63 0.95
C GLY A 42 -11.16 -2.82 1.77
N ALA A 43 -9.85 -3.03 1.72
CA ALA A 43 -9.19 -4.00 2.58
C ALA A 43 -9.26 -3.55 4.05
N ARG A 44 -9.25 -4.51 4.98
CA ARG A 44 -9.30 -4.21 6.42
C ARG A 44 -7.88 -4.26 7.00
N ALA A 45 -7.36 -3.12 7.42
CA ALA A 45 -6.13 -3.03 8.20
C ALA A 45 -6.46 -3.09 9.69
N ALA A 46 -5.77 -3.95 10.44
CA ALA A 46 -5.92 -4.06 11.88
C ALA A 46 -4.57 -3.82 12.58
N ALA A 47 -4.56 -2.99 13.61
CA ALA A 47 -3.36 -2.70 14.40
C ALA A 47 -3.68 -2.75 15.90
N SER A 48 -2.71 -3.20 16.71
CA SER A 48 -2.79 -3.06 18.17
C SER A 48 -2.71 -1.59 18.55
N GLY A 49 -3.41 -1.20 19.62
CA GLY A 49 -3.46 0.17 20.13
C GLY A 49 -2.08 0.81 20.34
N ASP A 50 -1.08 0.00 20.70
CA ASP A 50 0.30 0.44 20.94
C ASP A 50 0.97 1.01 19.68
N TYR A 51 0.66 0.45 18.51
CA TYR A 51 1.33 0.79 17.24
C TYR A 51 0.56 1.79 16.38
N ILE A 52 -0.68 2.14 16.76
CA ILE A 52 -1.51 3.08 15.99
C ILE A 52 -0.81 4.44 15.82
N LYS A 53 -0.07 4.89 16.84
CA LYS A 53 0.63 6.19 16.84
C LYS A 53 1.80 6.26 15.85
N GLU A 54 2.30 5.11 15.40
CA GLU A 54 3.44 5.02 14.48
C GLU A 54 2.99 4.94 13.01
N LEU A 55 1.69 4.74 12.77
CA LEU A 55 1.15 4.44 11.45
C LEU A 55 0.46 5.68 10.85
N PRO A 56 0.90 6.17 9.67
CA PRO A 56 0.43 7.43 9.10
C PRO A 56 -1.01 7.41 8.57
N PHE A 57 -1.62 6.23 8.43
CA PHE A 57 -2.99 6.08 7.90
C PHE A 57 -4.08 6.14 8.97
N PHE A 58 -3.75 6.02 10.26
CA PHE A 58 -4.71 6.20 11.36
C PHE A 58 -4.74 7.68 11.83
N ALA A 59 -5.27 8.57 10.98
CA ALA A 59 -5.17 10.03 11.16
C ALA A 59 -5.89 10.58 12.40
N GLU A 60 -6.92 9.92 12.92
CA GLU A 60 -7.63 10.35 14.13
C GLU A 60 -6.95 9.92 15.44
N GLY A 61 -5.81 9.22 15.37
CA GLY A 61 -5.14 8.66 16.55
C GLY A 61 -5.98 7.55 17.19
N PRO A 62 -5.44 6.85 18.21
CA PRO A 62 -6.19 5.79 18.88
C PRO A 62 -7.48 6.38 19.45
N ALA A 63 -8.61 5.71 19.19
CA ALA A 63 -9.81 5.90 20.00
C ALA A 63 -9.37 5.87 21.47
N GLN A 64 -9.61 6.98 22.17
CA GLN A 64 -9.08 7.24 23.50
C GLN A 64 -9.18 5.99 24.39
N ASN A 65 -8.04 5.51 24.89
CA ASN A 65 -7.93 4.42 25.88
C ASN A 65 -8.64 3.11 25.51
N SER A 66 -8.16 2.40 24.49
CA SER A 66 -8.46 0.98 24.38
C SER A 66 -7.24 0.20 23.89
N GLU A 67 -6.83 -0.81 24.66
CA GLU A 67 -5.92 -1.88 24.24
C GLU A 67 -6.50 -2.76 23.10
N ALA A 68 -7.72 -2.44 22.66
CA ALA A 68 -8.40 -3.15 21.60
C ALA A 68 -7.79 -2.81 20.24
N ALA A 69 -7.68 -3.83 19.39
CA ALA A 69 -7.26 -3.65 18.00
C ALA A 69 -8.24 -2.74 17.25
N VAL A 70 -7.72 -1.72 16.57
CA VAL A 70 -8.51 -0.83 15.69
C VAL A 70 -8.49 -1.39 14.28
N VAL A 71 -9.66 -1.34 13.62
CA VAL A 71 -9.81 -1.81 12.23
C VAL A 71 -10.21 -0.65 11.34
N GLU A 72 -9.42 -0.39 10.31
CA GLU A 72 -9.65 0.65 9.32
C GLU A 72 -9.78 0.04 7.91
N THR A 73 -10.54 0.73 7.06
CA THR A 73 -10.74 0.31 5.67
C THR A 73 -9.78 1.10 4.79
N VAL A 74 -8.93 0.40 4.04
CA VAL A 74 -7.83 0.99 3.25
C VAL A 74 -7.80 0.42 1.83
N ASP A 75 -7.21 1.19 0.92
CA ASP A 75 -6.86 0.72 -0.43
C ASP A 75 -5.41 0.23 -0.43
N VAL A 76 -5.18 -1.00 -0.89
CA VAL A 76 -3.88 -1.68 -0.81
C VAL A 76 -3.32 -1.88 -2.20
N TYR A 77 -2.05 -1.52 -2.37
CA TYR A 77 -1.27 -1.71 -3.59
C TYR A 77 -0.01 -2.52 -3.22
N ILE A 78 0.24 -3.61 -3.95
CA ILE A 78 1.46 -4.41 -3.82
C ILE A 78 2.17 -4.34 -5.17
N SER A 79 3.32 -3.67 -5.20
CA SER A 79 4.16 -3.52 -6.38
C SER A 79 5.60 -3.93 -6.11
N THR A 80 6.34 -4.16 -7.20
CA THR A 80 7.80 -4.31 -7.17
C THR A 80 8.41 -3.19 -8.00
N ASP A 81 9.49 -2.63 -7.47
CA ASP A 81 10.27 -1.52 -8.01
C ASP A 81 11.55 -2.02 -8.70
#